data_AF-A0A4S2M990-F1
#
_entry.id   AF-A0A4S2M990-F1
#
_cell.length_a   1.000
_cell.length_b   1.000
_cell.length_c   1.000
_cell.angle_alpha   90.00
_cell.angle_beta   90.00
_cell.angle_gamma   90.00
#
_symmetry.space_group_name_H-M   'P 1'
#
loop_
_entity.id
_entity.type
_entity.pdbx_description
1 polymer ?
#
loop_
_entity_poly.entity_id
_entity_poly.type
_entity_poly.pdbx_seq_one_letter_code
_entity_poly.pdbx_strand_id
1 'polypeptide(L)'
;MKCFLSASLKKFTLYISALIYLHFPGKFSVCASVEDLLEQGTRLLAAGQLADALSVYVQAVDADPHNHLTYYRRGTAHLALGNVRLALPDFDQSVKLNGGFIPAIRQRAMLHLKMGHLHEAKSDFGLLVPSDPEASEKLTQITMMEEQLDAAPRLFREGRTRDALRLLDSMAEVMNFNPEVRELRAQCYLRLGDVQKGVHEMRYGVRLLNDNREGLLKLAQLMYDSGLAVQSVEELRECLRLDQDDKNCMRLYKVVKKLAKDITQAQEAMENSRFKDCIKHADSILKLEPSHREYQNQAKLLLSIRTAQKVFDTDRRHQRAREILQKAQRLLKTSQRKDYYKILGVSRSATKQEIASAYRKLARKWHPDRYEGEDKKKAEREFLLISSAKEVLTDDEMRSRYDNGEDPLDPQQQQQHQGPFGPFGGFSFANMHPFDGGHFEFRFM
;
A
#
# COMPACT_ATOMS: atom_id res chain seq x y z
N MET A 1 -14.32 -67.78 41.73
CA MET A 1 -12.89 -67.70 42.12
C MET A 1 -12.10 -67.14 40.94
N LYS A 2 -11.44 -65.98 41.15
CA LYS A 2 -10.26 -65.45 40.43
C LYS A 2 -10.49 -65.15 38.91
N CYS A 3 -10.70 -63.93 38.41
CA CYS A 3 -10.37 -62.57 38.90
C CYS A 3 -8.96 -62.41 39.45
N PHE A 4 -7.91 -62.88 38.75
CA PHE A 4 -6.51 -62.53 39.04
C PHE A 4 -5.61 -62.88 37.85
N LEU A 5 -5.80 -62.26 36.67
CA LEU A 5 -4.78 -62.37 35.60
C LEU A 5 -4.68 -61.18 34.63
N SER A 6 -5.60 -60.20 34.66
CA SER A 6 -5.58 -59.11 33.67
C SER A 6 -4.79 -57.85 34.10
N ALA A 7 -4.42 -57.74 35.38
CA ALA A 7 -3.72 -56.55 35.91
C ALA A 7 -2.18 -56.62 35.87
N SER A 8 -1.58 -57.82 35.75
CA SER A 8 -0.12 -57.98 35.77
C SER A 8 0.54 -57.78 34.40
N LEU A 9 -0.16 -58.10 33.31
CA LEU A 9 0.39 -57.95 31.95
C LEU A 9 0.45 -56.48 31.49
N LYS A 10 -0.54 -55.67 31.87
CA LYS A 10 -0.59 -54.24 31.50
C LYS A 10 0.45 -53.39 32.23
N LYS A 11 0.86 -53.79 33.45
CA LYS A 11 1.96 -53.11 34.16
C LYS A 11 3.33 -53.48 33.59
N PHE A 12 3.48 -54.69 33.03
CA PHE A 12 4.73 -55.14 32.41
C PHE A 12 4.98 -54.49 31.03
N THR A 13 3.93 -54.29 30.23
CA THR A 13 4.05 -53.59 28.93
C THR A 13 4.30 -52.09 29.07
N LEU A 14 3.78 -51.44 30.11
CA LEU A 14 4.09 -50.05 30.46
C LEU A 14 5.52 -49.86 31.00
N TYR A 15 6.09 -50.88 31.66
CA TYR A 15 7.47 -50.83 32.14
C TYR A 15 8.48 -51.03 31.00
N ILE A 16 8.18 -51.90 30.03
CA ILE A 16 9.03 -52.11 28.85
C ILE A 16 8.99 -50.88 27.91
N SER A 17 7.83 -50.23 27.75
CA SER A 17 7.78 -48.97 26.99
C SER A 17 8.50 -47.82 27.71
N ALA A 18 8.42 -47.73 29.03
CA ALA A 18 9.17 -46.74 29.81
C ALA A 18 10.70 -46.99 29.80
N LEU A 19 11.15 -48.25 29.76
CA LEU A 19 12.57 -48.61 29.63
C LEU A 19 13.15 -48.32 28.24
N ILE A 20 12.34 -48.42 27.17
CA ILE A 20 12.74 -48.01 25.82
C ILE A 20 12.95 -46.47 25.76
N TYR A 21 12.16 -45.69 26.51
CA TYR A 21 12.34 -44.24 26.60
C TYR A 21 13.48 -43.79 27.54
N LEU A 22 13.95 -44.65 28.45
CA LEU A 22 15.02 -44.32 29.41
C LEU A 22 16.42 -44.82 28.99
N HIS A 23 16.55 -45.53 27.86
CA HIS A 23 17.83 -46.01 27.33
C HIS A 23 18.24 -45.44 25.97
N PHE A 24 17.46 -44.51 25.42
CA PHE A 24 17.88 -43.66 24.32
C PHE A 24 17.84 -42.19 24.75
N PRO A 25 18.90 -41.64 25.37
CA PRO A 25 19.14 -40.20 25.35
C PRO A 25 19.66 -39.81 23.96
N GLY A 26 18.92 -40.18 22.94
CA GLY A 26 19.07 -39.68 21.59
C GLY A 26 17.96 -38.69 21.36
N LYS A 27 18.14 -37.45 21.79
CA LYS A 27 17.56 -36.34 21.02
C LYS A 27 18.12 -36.52 19.61
N PHE A 28 17.39 -37.19 18.73
CA PHE A 28 17.53 -36.98 17.31
C PHE A 28 17.01 -35.56 17.03
N SER A 29 17.74 -34.56 17.50
CA SER A 29 17.87 -33.34 16.74
C SER A 29 18.68 -33.78 15.53
N VAL A 30 17.99 -34.20 14.46
CA VAL A 30 18.63 -34.14 13.15
C VAL A 30 19.00 -32.67 13.02
N CYS A 31 20.27 -32.35 13.21
CA CYS A 31 20.81 -31.09 12.73
C CYS A 31 20.68 -31.24 11.22
N ALA A 32 19.58 -30.73 10.65
CA ALA A 32 19.35 -30.81 9.23
C ALA A 32 20.58 -30.23 8.56
N SER A 33 21.17 -30.97 7.62
CA SER A 33 22.34 -30.46 6.91
C SER A 33 21.96 -29.19 6.16
N VAL A 34 22.94 -28.34 5.83
CA VAL A 34 22.68 -27.13 5.04
C VAL A 34 22.03 -27.52 3.71
N GLU A 35 22.47 -28.61 3.10
CA GLU A 35 21.87 -29.20 1.90
C GLU A 35 20.39 -29.54 2.09
N ASP A 36 20.03 -30.19 3.21
CA ASP A 36 18.62 -30.53 3.52
C ASP A 36 17.77 -29.26 3.67
N LEU A 37 18.29 -28.25 4.37
CA LEU A 37 17.62 -26.95 4.55
C LEU A 37 17.43 -26.25 3.21
N LEU A 38 18.43 -26.26 2.34
CA LEU A 38 18.35 -25.68 1.00
C LEU A 38 17.33 -26.39 0.11
N GLU A 39 17.28 -27.72 0.17
CA GLU A 39 16.30 -28.51 -0.58
C GLU A 39 14.87 -28.27 -0.06
N GLN A 40 14.69 -28.27 1.27
CA GLN A 40 13.42 -27.96 1.91
C GLN A 40 12.93 -26.56 1.55
N GLY A 41 13.80 -25.54 1.65
CA GLY A 41 13.47 -24.17 1.25
C GLY A 41 13.08 -24.08 -0.22
N THR A 42 13.74 -24.85 -1.09
CA THR A 42 13.42 -24.89 -2.53
C THR A 42 12.04 -25.49 -2.77
N ARG A 43 11.67 -26.57 -2.08
CA ARG A 43 10.34 -27.18 -2.16
C ARG A 43 9.25 -26.23 -1.68
N LEU A 44 9.47 -25.53 -0.56
CA LEU A 44 8.54 -24.53 -0.02
C LEU A 44 8.35 -23.35 -0.98
N LEU A 45 9.45 -22.87 -1.58
CA LEU A 45 9.41 -21.79 -2.58
C LEU A 45 8.60 -22.22 -3.81
N ALA A 46 8.80 -23.44 -4.31
CA ALA A 46 8.03 -24.00 -5.42
C ALA A 46 6.55 -24.19 -5.08
N ALA A 47 6.22 -24.51 -3.83
CA ALA A 47 4.86 -24.59 -3.31
C ALA A 47 4.20 -23.21 -3.10
N GLY A 48 4.94 -22.11 -3.26
CA GLY A 48 4.45 -20.76 -3.00
C GLY A 48 4.36 -20.41 -1.51
N GLN A 49 4.91 -21.23 -0.63
CA GLN A 49 5.03 -20.98 0.81
C GLN A 49 6.23 -20.07 1.09
N LEU A 50 6.13 -18.83 0.63
CA LEU A 50 7.29 -17.91 0.57
C LEU A 50 7.84 -17.51 1.94
N ALA A 51 6.97 -17.34 2.96
CA ALA A 51 7.39 -16.98 4.32
C ALA A 51 8.11 -18.15 5.01
N ASP A 52 7.59 -19.36 4.86
CA ASP A 52 8.20 -20.58 5.40
C ASP A 52 9.54 -20.85 4.71
N ALA A 53 9.60 -20.71 3.39
CA ALA A 53 10.84 -20.83 2.62
C ALA A 53 11.90 -19.85 3.12
N LEU A 54 11.52 -18.58 3.36
CA LEU A 54 12.42 -17.58 3.89
C LEU A 54 12.96 -17.96 5.28
N SER A 55 12.10 -18.44 6.19
CA SER A 55 12.51 -18.90 7.53
C SER A 55 13.54 -20.04 7.44
N VAL A 56 13.32 -21.01 6.56
CA VAL A 56 14.27 -22.12 6.34
C VAL A 56 15.59 -21.61 5.76
N TYR A 57 15.56 -20.67 4.81
CA TYR A 57 16.80 -20.10 4.28
C TYR A 57 17.57 -19.22 5.30
N VAL A 58 16.88 -18.58 6.24
CA VAL A 58 17.56 -17.91 7.37
C VAL A 58 18.32 -18.94 8.21
N GLN A 59 17.67 -20.06 8.56
CA GLN A 59 18.33 -21.16 9.28
C GLN A 59 19.52 -21.73 8.49
N ALA A 60 19.41 -21.85 7.16
CA ALA A 60 20.50 -22.32 6.31
C ALA A 60 21.71 -21.36 6.32
N VAL A 61 21.47 -20.04 6.31
CA VAL A 61 22.53 -19.03 6.43
C VAL A 61 23.17 -19.06 7.82
N ASP A 62 22.38 -19.22 8.88
CA ASP A 62 22.89 -19.30 10.25
C ASP A 62 23.72 -20.57 10.48
N ALA A 63 23.36 -21.67 9.81
CA ALA A 63 24.08 -22.94 9.87
C ALA A 63 25.43 -22.90 9.13
N ASP A 64 25.51 -22.24 7.97
CA ASP A 64 26.76 -22.01 7.25
C ASP A 64 26.83 -20.60 6.61
N PRO A 65 27.43 -19.63 7.32
CA PRO A 65 27.62 -18.27 6.83
C PRO A 65 28.66 -18.11 5.70
N HIS A 66 29.38 -19.16 5.31
CA HIS A 66 30.39 -19.11 4.25
C HIS A 66 29.91 -19.74 2.94
N ASN A 67 28.74 -20.37 2.95
CA ASN A 67 28.14 -20.95 1.75
C ASN A 67 27.45 -19.88 0.90
N HIS A 68 28.00 -19.58 -0.29
CA HIS A 68 27.42 -18.58 -1.19
C HIS A 68 25.98 -18.91 -1.64
N LEU A 69 25.59 -20.19 -1.65
CA LEU A 69 24.28 -20.64 -2.12
C LEU A 69 23.17 -20.31 -1.11
N THR A 70 23.48 -20.29 0.20
CA THR A 70 22.48 -19.97 1.24
C THR A 70 22.00 -18.52 1.09
N TYR A 71 22.93 -17.58 0.89
CA TYR A 71 22.61 -16.19 0.59
C TYR A 71 21.85 -16.04 -0.73
N TYR A 72 22.31 -16.68 -1.81
CA TYR A 72 21.59 -16.63 -3.09
C TYR A 72 20.14 -17.08 -2.96
N ARG A 73 19.90 -18.21 -2.29
CA ARG A 73 18.55 -18.76 -2.11
C ARG A 73 17.69 -17.87 -1.22
N ARG A 74 18.23 -17.34 -0.13
CA ARG A 74 17.53 -16.35 0.73
C ARG A 74 17.18 -15.08 -0.05
N GLY A 75 18.12 -14.54 -0.83
CA GLY A 75 17.89 -13.40 -1.72
C GLY A 75 16.79 -13.65 -2.75
N THR A 76 16.75 -14.84 -3.37
CA THR A 76 15.66 -15.21 -4.29
C THR A 76 14.31 -15.32 -3.59
N ALA A 77 14.27 -15.80 -2.34
CA ALA A 77 13.04 -15.82 -1.54
C ALA A 77 12.57 -14.39 -1.20
N HIS A 78 13.49 -13.49 -0.87
CA HIS A 78 13.19 -12.07 -0.71
C HIS A 78 12.60 -11.45 -1.97
N LEU A 79 13.15 -11.75 -3.17
CA LEU A 79 12.58 -11.29 -4.44
C LEU A 79 11.17 -11.83 -4.68
N ALA A 80 10.93 -13.11 -4.41
CA ALA A 80 9.60 -13.71 -4.56
C ALA A 80 8.55 -13.05 -3.64
N LEU A 81 8.97 -12.59 -2.47
CA LEU A 81 8.15 -11.81 -1.53
C LEU A 81 7.97 -10.34 -1.93
N GLY A 82 8.67 -9.86 -2.96
CA GLY A 82 8.70 -8.45 -3.35
C GLY A 82 9.62 -7.58 -2.50
N ASN A 83 10.44 -8.19 -1.63
CA ASN A 83 11.36 -7.52 -0.71
C ASN A 83 12.71 -7.23 -1.39
N VAL A 84 12.68 -6.42 -2.45
CA VAL A 84 13.85 -6.13 -3.30
C VAL A 84 15.02 -5.53 -2.51
N ARG A 85 14.72 -4.71 -1.49
CA ARG A 85 15.73 -4.08 -0.63
C ARG A 85 16.53 -5.08 0.21
N LEU A 86 15.88 -6.16 0.66
CA LEU A 86 16.54 -7.20 1.46
C LEU A 86 17.30 -8.20 0.58
N ALA A 87 16.94 -8.31 -0.70
CA ALA A 87 17.56 -9.24 -1.62
C ALA A 87 18.95 -8.79 -2.10
N LEU A 88 19.18 -7.49 -2.31
CA LEU A 88 20.45 -6.98 -2.84
C LEU A 88 21.66 -7.36 -1.95
N PRO A 89 21.64 -7.13 -0.62
CA PRO A 89 22.75 -7.52 0.26
C PRO A 89 23.07 -9.02 0.23
N ASP A 90 22.05 -9.86 0.04
CA ASP A 90 22.22 -11.31 -0.07
C ASP A 90 22.93 -11.69 -1.37
N PHE A 91 22.60 -11.05 -2.49
CA PHE A 91 23.34 -11.28 -3.74
C PHE A 91 24.75 -10.72 -3.67
N ASP A 92 24.96 -9.56 -3.05
CA ASP A 92 26.30 -9.03 -2.80
C ASP A 92 27.17 -10.00 -2.02
N GLN A 93 26.63 -10.56 -0.94
CA GLN A 93 27.36 -11.52 -0.12
C GLN A 93 27.61 -12.84 -0.89
N SER A 94 26.65 -13.30 -1.68
CA SER A 94 26.82 -14.49 -2.54
C SER A 94 27.95 -14.31 -3.56
N VAL A 95 27.97 -13.16 -4.26
CA VAL A 95 29.04 -12.83 -5.24
C VAL A 95 30.37 -12.61 -4.55
N LYS A 96 30.39 -12.03 -3.34
CA LYS A 96 31.61 -11.87 -2.55
C LYS A 96 32.23 -13.20 -2.15
N LEU A 97 31.41 -14.18 -1.77
CA LEU A 97 31.85 -15.53 -1.41
C LEU A 97 32.25 -16.36 -2.66
N ASN A 98 31.56 -16.17 -3.78
CA ASN A 98 31.88 -16.82 -5.06
C ASN A 98 31.68 -15.86 -6.24
N GLY A 99 32.76 -15.20 -6.65
CA GLY A 99 32.75 -14.21 -7.74
C GLY A 99 32.50 -14.79 -9.14
N GLY A 100 32.50 -16.12 -9.30
CA GLY A 100 32.17 -16.80 -10.56
C GLY A 100 30.72 -17.26 -10.64
N PHE A 101 29.91 -17.02 -9.60
CA PHE A 101 28.55 -17.53 -9.54
C PHE A 101 27.58 -16.67 -10.37
N ILE A 102 27.54 -16.94 -11.67
CA ILE A 102 26.74 -16.25 -12.70
C ILE A 102 25.29 -15.98 -12.29
N PRO A 103 24.52 -16.93 -11.68
CA PRO A 103 23.15 -16.65 -11.27
C PRO A 103 23.02 -15.50 -10.27
N ALA A 104 23.93 -15.38 -9.29
CA ALA A 104 23.90 -14.28 -8.33
C ALA A 104 24.30 -12.95 -8.99
N ILE A 105 25.32 -12.96 -9.86
CA ILE A 105 25.74 -11.77 -10.62
C ILE A 105 24.60 -11.25 -11.48
N ARG A 106 23.86 -12.14 -12.17
CA ARG A 106 22.69 -11.75 -12.98
C ARG A 106 21.60 -11.11 -12.13
N GLN A 107 21.25 -11.71 -10.99
CA GLN A 107 20.23 -11.14 -10.11
C GLN A 107 20.67 -9.78 -9.56
N ARG A 108 21.94 -9.65 -9.17
CA ARG A 108 22.51 -8.39 -8.68
C ARG A 108 22.52 -7.31 -9.77
N ALA A 109 22.97 -7.61 -10.98
CA ALA A 109 22.97 -6.69 -12.11
C ALA A 109 21.56 -6.14 -12.40
N MET A 110 20.56 -7.03 -12.42
CA MET A 110 19.17 -6.67 -12.62
C MET A 110 18.63 -5.79 -11.49
N LEU A 111 19.00 -6.06 -10.24
CA LEU A 111 18.60 -5.23 -9.10
C LEU A 111 19.23 -3.85 -9.14
N HIS A 112 20.53 -3.76 -9.42
CA HIS A 112 21.21 -2.49 -9.61
C HIS A 112 20.54 -1.67 -10.71
N LEU A 113 20.22 -2.29 -11.85
CA LEU A 113 19.49 -1.61 -12.93
C LEU A 113 18.13 -1.10 -12.44
N LYS A 114 17.34 -1.92 -11.75
CA LYS A 114 16.02 -1.51 -11.24
C LYS A 114 16.07 -0.38 -10.21
N MET A 115 17.13 -0.32 -9.41
CA MET A 115 17.38 0.76 -8.44
C MET A 115 17.99 2.01 -9.09
N GLY A 116 18.46 1.92 -10.33
CA GLY A 116 19.15 3.01 -11.03
C GLY A 116 20.64 3.14 -10.67
N HIS A 117 21.23 2.13 -10.03
CA HIS A 117 22.68 2.01 -9.81
C HIS A 117 23.36 1.59 -11.13
N LEU A 118 23.33 2.48 -12.11
CA LEU A 118 23.67 2.16 -13.51
C LEU A 118 25.12 1.74 -13.68
N HIS A 119 26.05 2.33 -12.93
CA HIS A 119 27.48 2.00 -12.98
C HIS A 119 27.74 0.56 -12.50
N GLU A 120 27.18 0.19 -11.35
CA GLU A 120 27.28 -1.15 -10.78
C GLU A 120 26.59 -2.19 -11.68
N ALA A 121 25.41 -1.85 -12.21
CA ALA A 121 24.71 -2.70 -13.18
C ALA A 121 25.56 -2.95 -14.44
N LYS A 122 26.19 -1.89 -14.98
CA LYS A 122 27.05 -1.97 -16.16
C LYS A 122 28.27 -2.85 -15.92
N SER A 123 28.89 -2.73 -14.75
CA SER A 123 30.00 -3.60 -14.33
C SER A 123 29.58 -5.07 -14.31
N ASP A 124 28.47 -5.40 -13.64
CA ASP A 124 27.99 -6.78 -13.54
C ASP A 124 27.55 -7.35 -14.89
N PHE A 125 26.80 -6.59 -15.70
CA PHE A 125 26.42 -7.05 -17.03
C PHE A 125 27.63 -7.24 -17.95
N GLY A 126 28.68 -6.44 -17.79
CA GLY A 126 29.95 -6.63 -18.50
C GLY A 126 30.58 -8.01 -18.26
N LEU A 127 30.49 -8.52 -17.02
CA LEU A 127 30.95 -9.87 -16.67
C LEU A 127 30.09 -10.98 -17.31
N LEU A 128 28.83 -10.68 -17.62
CA LEU A 128 27.87 -11.65 -18.16
C LEU A 128 27.93 -11.79 -19.67
N VAL A 129 28.39 -10.76 -20.41
CA VAL A 129 28.45 -10.73 -21.88
C VAL A 129 29.00 -12.01 -22.53
N PRO A 130 30.10 -12.62 -22.05
CA PRO A 130 30.63 -13.84 -22.68
C PRO A 130 29.68 -15.04 -22.61
N SER A 131 28.77 -15.04 -21.64
CA SER A 131 27.89 -16.16 -21.30
C SER A 131 26.40 -15.89 -21.56
N ASP A 132 26.04 -14.62 -21.79
CA ASP A 132 24.66 -14.15 -21.82
C ASP A 132 24.48 -13.07 -22.91
N PRO A 133 23.89 -13.41 -24.07
CA PRO A 133 23.60 -12.44 -25.12
C PRO A 133 22.68 -11.30 -24.68
N GLU A 134 21.77 -11.54 -23.72
CA GLU A 134 20.85 -10.52 -23.21
C GLU A 134 21.61 -9.40 -22.46
N ALA A 135 22.78 -9.71 -21.89
CA ALA A 135 23.60 -8.74 -21.18
C ALA A 135 24.05 -7.58 -22.08
N SER A 136 24.33 -7.85 -23.37
CA SER A 136 24.72 -6.79 -24.33
C SER A 136 23.58 -5.82 -24.63
N GLU A 137 22.34 -6.32 -24.70
CA GLU A 137 21.15 -5.49 -24.86
C GLU A 137 20.95 -4.61 -23.61
N LYS A 138 21.09 -5.18 -22.40
CA LYS A 138 21.00 -4.43 -21.14
C LYS A 138 22.06 -3.35 -21.02
N LEU A 139 23.30 -3.59 -21.45
CA LEU A 139 24.36 -2.57 -21.47
C LEU A 139 24.04 -1.39 -22.40
N THR A 140 23.45 -1.68 -23.56
CA THR A 140 22.99 -0.64 -24.50
C THR A 140 21.88 0.19 -23.86
N GLN A 141 20.90 -0.47 -23.22
CA GLN A 141 19.82 0.18 -22.49
C GLN A 141 20.33 1.06 -21.33
N ILE A 142 21.32 0.58 -20.56
CA ILE A 142 21.95 1.34 -19.48
C ILE A 142 22.58 2.62 -20.02
N THR A 143 23.34 2.52 -21.11
CA THR A 143 24.02 3.69 -21.71
C THR A 143 23.02 4.75 -22.15
N MET A 144 21.90 4.35 -22.75
CA MET A 144 20.81 5.28 -23.09
C MET A 144 20.19 5.94 -21.84
N MET A 145 20.08 5.20 -20.72
CA MET A 145 19.52 5.73 -19.48
C MET A 145 20.44 6.72 -18.77
N GLU A 146 21.77 6.51 -18.83
CA GLU A 146 22.76 7.47 -18.31
C GLU A 146 22.56 8.85 -18.96
N GLU A 147 22.39 8.89 -20.29
CA GLU A 147 22.13 10.13 -21.02
C GLU A 147 20.78 10.77 -20.65
N GLN A 148 19.75 9.94 -20.45
CA GLN A 148 18.39 10.39 -20.10
C GLN A 148 18.30 10.95 -18.67
N LEU A 149 19.07 10.40 -17.71
CA LEU A 149 19.14 10.88 -16.33
C LEU A 149 19.61 12.34 -16.26
N ASP A 150 20.52 12.75 -17.16
CA ASP A 150 20.96 14.13 -17.25
C ASP A 150 19.96 15.01 -18.03
N ALA A 151 19.31 14.45 -19.05
CA ALA A 151 18.41 15.19 -19.93
C ALA A 151 17.08 15.55 -19.24
N ALA A 152 16.47 14.64 -18.48
CA ALA A 152 15.15 14.85 -17.89
C ALA A 152 15.09 16.06 -16.91
N PRO A 153 16.04 16.25 -15.98
CA PRO A 153 16.07 17.43 -15.12
C PRO A 153 16.29 18.74 -15.90
N ARG A 154 17.07 18.72 -17.00
CA ARG A 154 17.26 19.90 -17.87
C ARG A 154 15.96 20.31 -18.54
N LEU A 155 15.26 19.35 -19.16
CA LEU A 155 13.96 19.58 -19.80
C LEU A 155 12.93 20.11 -18.79
N PHE A 156 12.92 19.55 -17.57
CA PHE A 156 12.04 20.05 -16.51
C PHE A 156 12.37 21.51 -16.14
N ARG A 157 13.65 21.87 -15.98
CA ARG A 157 14.06 23.26 -15.67
C ARG A 157 13.71 24.24 -16.79
N GLU A 158 13.79 23.82 -18.05
CA GLU A 158 13.40 24.62 -19.23
C GLU A 158 11.87 24.78 -19.38
N GLY A 159 11.06 24.18 -18.50
CA GLY A 159 9.60 24.21 -18.58
C GLY A 159 9.00 23.19 -19.56
N ARG A 160 9.84 22.41 -20.26
CA ARG A 160 9.44 21.32 -21.17
C ARG A 160 9.00 20.06 -20.42
N THR A 161 8.04 20.26 -19.53
CA THR A 161 7.60 19.27 -18.52
C THR A 161 7.04 18.00 -19.15
N ARG A 162 6.32 18.10 -20.27
CA ARG A 162 5.79 16.93 -20.99
C ARG A 162 6.89 16.08 -21.61
N ASP A 163 7.95 16.71 -22.11
CA ASP A 163 9.10 15.99 -22.69
C ASP A 163 9.89 15.28 -21.58
N ALA A 164 10.12 15.97 -20.46
CA ALA A 164 10.73 15.36 -19.27
C ALA A 164 9.92 14.16 -18.79
N LEU A 165 8.59 14.28 -18.70
CA LEU A 165 7.72 13.19 -18.26
C LEU A 165 7.79 11.97 -19.20
N ARG A 166 7.85 12.17 -20.53
CA ARG A 166 8.00 11.06 -21.48
C ARG A 166 9.29 10.27 -21.28
N LEU A 167 10.42 10.95 -21.06
CA LEU A 167 11.68 10.28 -20.76
C LEU A 167 11.59 9.50 -19.43
N LEU A 168 11.02 10.14 -18.42
CA LEU A 168 10.89 9.53 -17.10
C LEU A 168 9.93 8.34 -17.09
N ASP A 169 8.91 8.33 -17.94
CA ASP A 169 8.01 7.18 -18.11
C ASP A 169 8.78 5.96 -18.62
N SER A 170 9.59 6.11 -19.68
CA SER A 170 10.44 5.01 -20.18
C SER A 170 11.50 4.59 -19.16
N MET A 171 12.05 5.54 -18.39
CA MET A 171 13.03 5.25 -17.36
C MET A 171 12.41 4.46 -16.21
N ALA A 172 11.21 4.81 -15.76
CA ALA A 172 10.55 4.18 -14.63
C ALA A 172 9.97 2.79 -14.92
N GLU A 173 9.84 2.40 -16.20
CA GLU A 173 9.56 1.03 -16.59
C GLU A 173 10.73 0.09 -16.27
N VAL A 174 11.96 0.60 -16.36
CA VAL A 174 13.18 -0.17 -16.14
C VAL A 174 13.74 0.05 -14.73
N MET A 175 13.95 1.31 -14.35
CA MET A 175 14.41 1.76 -13.04
C MET A 175 13.22 1.96 -12.08
N ASN A 176 12.40 0.93 -11.95
CA ASN A 176 11.13 1.04 -11.23
C ASN A 176 11.29 1.29 -9.72
N PHE A 177 12.47 1.04 -9.14
CA PHE A 177 12.86 1.29 -7.75
C PHE A 177 13.87 2.43 -7.58
N ASN A 178 14.03 3.31 -8.57
CA ASN A 178 14.85 4.50 -8.42
C ASN A 178 14.04 5.67 -7.81
N PRO A 179 14.40 6.18 -6.61
CA PRO A 179 13.63 7.23 -5.95
C PRO A 179 13.75 8.60 -6.65
N GLU A 180 14.89 8.92 -7.25
CA GLU A 180 15.13 10.22 -7.92
C GLU A 180 14.23 10.38 -9.16
N VAL A 181 14.10 9.33 -9.97
CA VAL A 181 13.20 9.27 -11.13
C VAL A 181 11.75 9.43 -10.67
N ARG A 182 11.35 8.77 -9.58
CA ARG A 182 9.99 8.88 -9.01
C ARG A 182 9.70 10.29 -8.52
N GLU A 183 10.66 10.90 -7.83
CA GLU A 183 10.53 12.28 -7.33
C GLU A 183 10.40 13.28 -8.49
N LEU A 184 11.24 13.18 -9.52
CA LEU A 184 11.15 14.08 -10.67
C LEU A 184 9.83 13.88 -11.47
N ARG A 185 9.34 12.64 -11.58
CA ARG A 185 8.00 12.36 -12.15
C ARG A 185 6.90 13.00 -11.34
N ALA A 186 6.98 12.91 -10.00
CA ALA A 186 6.03 13.55 -9.12
C ALA A 186 5.99 15.07 -9.35
N GLN A 187 7.15 15.71 -9.45
CA GLN A 187 7.28 17.14 -9.74
C GLN A 187 6.71 17.51 -11.12
N CYS A 188 6.93 16.67 -12.14
CA CYS A 188 6.32 16.84 -13.46
C CYS A 188 4.78 16.82 -13.39
N TYR A 189 4.19 15.83 -12.70
CA TYR A 189 2.74 15.77 -12.54
C TYR A 189 2.16 16.96 -11.79
N LEU A 190 2.82 17.42 -10.72
CA LEU A 190 2.41 18.59 -9.96
C LEU A 190 2.42 19.86 -10.81
N ARG A 191 3.47 20.06 -11.61
CA ARG A 191 3.56 21.21 -12.53
C ARG A 191 2.50 21.16 -13.63
N LEU A 192 2.08 19.96 -14.04
CA LEU A 192 0.97 19.77 -14.98
C LEU A 192 -0.41 19.87 -14.31
N GLY A 193 -0.47 20.05 -12.98
CA GLY A 193 -1.71 20.14 -12.20
C GLY A 193 -2.33 18.81 -11.79
N ASP A 194 -1.70 17.67 -12.10
CA ASP A 194 -2.17 16.34 -11.70
C ASP A 194 -1.63 16.00 -10.29
N VAL A 195 -2.18 16.68 -9.28
CA VAL A 195 -1.78 16.55 -7.88
C VAL A 195 -1.84 15.10 -7.40
N GLN A 196 -2.86 14.35 -7.81
CA GLN A 196 -3.08 12.99 -7.33
C GLN A 196 -1.98 12.04 -7.82
N LYS A 197 -1.58 12.13 -9.10
CA LYS A 197 -0.45 11.35 -9.60
C LYS A 197 0.87 11.80 -8.99
N GLY A 198 1.05 13.12 -8.81
CA GLY A 198 2.23 13.67 -8.14
C GLY A 198 2.42 13.09 -6.74
N VAL A 199 1.39 13.15 -5.89
CA VAL A 199 1.42 12.58 -4.53
C VAL A 199 1.66 11.07 -4.55
N HIS A 200 1.06 10.36 -5.52
CA HIS A 200 1.24 8.91 -5.65
C HIS A 200 2.69 8.53 -5.96
N GLU A 201 3.28 9.14 -7.00
CA GLU A 201 4.68 8.90 -7.38
C GLU A 201 5.64 9.25 -6.23
N MET A 202 5.43 10.41 -5.58
CA MET A 202 6.26 10.82 -4.45
C MET A 202 6.16 9.82 -3.29
N ARG A 203 4.94 9.40 -2.93
CA ARG A 203 4.71 8.42 -1.86
C ARG A 203 5.36 7.09 -2.15
N TYR A 204 5.29 6.64 -3.41
CA TYR A 204 5.97 5.43 -3.84
C TYR A 204 7.49 5.59 -3.67
N GLY A 205 8.07 6.68 -4.19
CA GLY A 205 9.50 6.99 -4.09
C GLY A 205 10.02 7.03 -2.66
N VAL A 206 9.33 7.73 -1.75
CA VAL A 206 9.72 7.84 -0.34
C VAL A 206 9.80 6.47 0.34
N ARG A 207 8.90 5.55 0.01
CA ARG A 207 8.83 4.19 0.59
C ARG A 207 9.84 3.20 -0.01
N LEU A 208 10.59 3.61 -1.04
CA LEU A 208 11.73 2.85 -1.56
C LEU A 208 12.95 2.94 -0.65
N LEU A 209 13.04 3.98 0.18
CA LEU A 209 14.13 4.20 1.11
C LEU A 209 13.72 3.79 2.53
N ASN A 210 14.64 3.18 3.28
CA ASN A 210 14.42 2.86 4.70
C ASN A 210 14.60 4.12 5.54
N ASP A 211 13.83 4.24 6.62
CA ASP A 211 13.93 5.32 7.62
C ASP A 211 14.05 6.72 6.99
N ASN A 212 13.34 6.92 5.88
CA ASN A 212 13.42 8.12 5.06
C ASN A 212 12.60 9.27 5.65
N ARG A 213 13.06 9.79 6.78
CA ARG A 213 12.42 10.88 7.52
C ARG A 213 12.29 12.14 6.67
N GLU A 214 13.34 12.50 5.94
CA GLU A 214 13.34 13.68 5.07
C GLU A 214 12.32 13.54 3.93
N GLY A 215 12.27 12.37 3.27
CA GLY A 215 11.31 12.10 2.21
C GLY A 215 9.85 12.15 2.71
N LEU A 216 9.58 11.60 3.89
CA LEU A 216 8.25 11.68 4.52
C LEU A 216 7.84 13.13 4.81
N LEU A 217 8.76 13.95 5.33
CA LEU A 217 8.52 15.36 5.56
C LEU A 217 8.25 16.11 4.25
N LYS A 218 9.03 15.84 3.19
CA LYS A 218 8.81 16.42 1.84
C LYS A 218 7.45 16.03 1.27
N LEU A 219 7.07 14.75 1.37
CA LEU A 219 5.75 14.26 0.94
C LEU A 219 4.62 14.94 1.70
N ALA A 220 4.74 15.04 3.02
CA ALA A 220 3.76 15.72 3.85
C ALA A 220 3.61 17.20 3.48
N GLN A 221 4.74 17.91 3.31
CA GLN A 221 4.74 19.31 2.88
C GLN A 221 4.06 19.48 1.52
N LEU A 222 4.40 18.63 0.54
CA LEU A 222 3.80 18.64 -0.79
C LEU A 222 2.28 18.41 -0.74
N MET A 223 1.82 17.47 0.08
CA MET A 223 0.40 17.20 0.28
C MET A 223 -0.30 18.38 0.95
N TYR A 224 0.34 18.98 1.96
CA TYR A 224 -0.15 20.18 2.62
C TYR A 224 -0.26 21.36 1.65
N ASP A 225 0.76 21.65 0.86
CA ASP A 225 0.76 22.74 -0.13
C ASP A 225 -0.32 22.53 -1.21
N SER A 226 -0.62 21.26 -1.51
CA SER A 226 -1.65 20.85 -2.46
C SER A 226 -3.07 20.84 -1.87
N GLY A 227 -3.27 21.31 -0.64
CA GLY A 227 -4.59 21.36 0.01
C GLY A 227 -5.09 20.03 0.59
N LEU A 228 -4.20 19.03 0.71
CA LEU A 228 -4.50 17.68 1.20
C LEU A 228 -4.11 17.50 2.68
N ALA A 229 -4.33 18.52 3.52
CA ALA A 229 -3.97 18.51 4.94
C ALA A 229 -4.41 17.24 5.68
N VAL A 230 -5.63 16.77 5.44
CA VAL A 230 -6.18 15.58 6.11
C VAL A 230 -5.29 14.36 5.89
N GLN A 231 -4.91 14.08 4.64
CA GLN A 231 -4.05 12.94 4.28
C GLN A 231 -2.57 13.16 4.65
N SER A 232 -2.14 14.42 4.81
CA SER A 232 -0.77 14.76 5.18
C SER A 232 -0.47 14.39 6.63
N VAL A 233 -1.48 14.32 7.50
CA VAL A 233 -1.32 14.01 8.93
C VAL A 233 -0.70 12.62 9.12
N GLU A 234 -1.10 11.62 8.33
CA GLU A 234 -0.56 10.26 8.42
C GLU A 234 0.95 10.23 8.13
N GLU A 235 1.40 10.94 7.08
CA GLU A 235 2.81 10.98 6.71
C GLU A 235 3.65 11.72 7.76
N LEU A 236 3.10 12.77 8.40
CA LEU A 236 3.76 13.47 9.50
C LEU A 236 3.85 12.62 10.78
N ARG A 237 2.85 11.76 11.05
CA ARG A 237 2.92 10.81 12.17
C ARG A 237 4.03 9.79 11.95
N GLU A 238 4.16 9.29 10.73
CA GLU A 238 5.22 8.36 10.37
C GLU A 238 6.60 9.02 10.45
N CYS A 239 6.72 10.26 9.98
CA CYS A 239 7.94 11.06 10.13
C CYS A 239 8.36 11.23 11.60
N LEU A 240 7.41 11.56 12.49
CA LEU A 240 7.66 11.67 13.94
C LEU A 240 7.90 10.33 14.63
N ARG A 241 7.43 9.21 14.05
CA ARG A 241 7.73 7.86 14.55
C ARG A 241 9.21 7.54 14.37
N LEU A 242 9.82 8.01 13.29
CA LEU A 242 11.26 7.84 13.03
C LEU A 242 12.10 8.79 13.90
N ASP A 243 11.63 10.03 14.11
CA ASP A 243 12.32 11.03 14.92
C ASP A 243 11.32 11.92 15.67
N GLN A 244 11.18 11.68 16.97
CA GLN A 244 10.23 12.41 17.82
C GLN A 244 10.68 13.85 18.11
N ASP A 245 11.98 14.15 17.95
CA ASP A 245 12.59 15.43 18.28
C ASP A 245 12.74 16.36 17.06
N ASP A 246 12.25 15.93 15.88
CA ASP A 246 12.24 16.75 14.68
C ASP A 246 11.35 17.99 14.86
N LYS A 247 12.00 19.12 15.20
CA LYS A 247 11.36 20.42 15.39
C LYS A 247 10.63 20.93 14.14
N ASN A 248 11.07 20.56 12.94
CA ASN A 248 10.43 21.01 11.70
C ASN A 248 9.17 20.20 11.43
N CYS A 249 9.26 18.87 11.52
CA CYS A 249 8.09 18.01 11.42
C CYS A 249 7.06 18.31 12.51
N MET A 250 7.48 18.52 13.76
CA MET A 250 6.57 18.82 14.87
C MET A 250 5.86 20.17 14.69
N ARG A 251 6.54 21.18 14.15
CA ARG A 251 5.92 22.48 13.83
C ARG A 251 4.84 22.31 12.77
N LEU A 252 5.17 21.65 11.66
CA LEU A 252 4.21 21.38 10.58
C LEU A 252 3.05 20.51 11.07
N TYR A 253 3.33 19.43 11.79
CA TYR A 253 2.32 18.53 12.36
C TYR A 253 1.28 19.26 13.22
N LYS A 254 1.68 20.20 14.08
CA LYS A 254 0.73 20.95 14.92
C LYS A 254 -0.25 21.76 14.08
N VAL A 255 0.24 22.45 13.06
CA VAL A 255 -0.60 23.25 12.14
C VAL A 255 -1.51 22.34 11.33
N VAL A 256 -0.93 21.36 10.63
CA VAL A 256 -1.65 20.44 9.74
C VAL A 256 -2.69 19.60 10.50
N LYS A 257 -2.38 19.13 11.72
CA LYS A 257 -3.32 18.38 12.56
C LYS A 257 -4.55 19.22 12.93
N LYS A 258 -4.34 20.49 13.32
CA LYS A 258 -5.44 21.38 13.69
C LYS A 258 -6.28 21.75 12.47
N LEU A 259 -5.62 22.04 11.34
CA LEU A 259 -6.26 22.32 10.06
C LEU A 259 -7.09 21.12 9.57
N ALA A 260 -6.51 19.92 9.54
CA ALA A 260 -7.19 18.68 9.20
C ALA A 260 -8.42 18.43 10.07
N LYS A 261 -8.30 18.65 11.39
CA LYS A 261 -9.43 18.52 12.31
C LYS A 261 -10.57 19.49 11.96
N ASP A 262 -10.26 20.77 11.71
CA ASP A 262 -11.29 21.74 11.35
C ASP A 262 -11.91 21.44 9.98
N ILE A 263 -11.13 20.96 9.00
CA ILE A 263 -11.64 20.51 7.70
C ILE A 263 -12.63 19.35 7.89
N THR A 264 -12.22 18.28 8.58
CA THR A 264 -13.09 17.12 8.80
C THR A 264 -14.36 17.50 9.58
N GLN A 265 -14.25 18.34 10.61
CA GLN A 265 -15.42 18.78 11.38
C GLN A 265 -16.35 19.71 10.59
N ALA A 266 -15.82 20.56 9.70
CA ALA A 266 -16.64 21.37 8.82
C ALA A 266 -17.42 20.50 7.81
N GLN A 267 -16.76 19.50 7.25
CA GLN A 267 -17.34 18.54 6.31
C GLN A 267 -18.45 17.69 6.98
N GLU A 268 -18.19 17.15 8.17
CA GLU A 268 -19.16 16.38 8.94
C GLU A 268 -20.36 17.24 9.38
N ALA A 269 -20.11 18.49 9.81
CA ALA A 269 -21.19 19.43 10.14
C ALA A 269 -22.05 19.75 8.91
N MET A 270 -21.43 19.84 7.75
CA MET A 270 -22.12 20.09 6.49
C MET A 270 -23.01 18.91 6.06
N GLU A 271 -22.54 17.68 6.21
CA GLU A 271 -23.32 16.46 5.96
C GLU A 271 -24.54 16.37 6.88
N ASN A 272 -24.35 16.74 8.14
CA ASN A 272 -25.42 16.73 9.14
C ASN A 272 -26.28 18.01 9.13
N SER A 273 -26.14 18.88 8.12
CA SER A 273 -26.86 20.15 8.02
C SER A 273 -26.69 21.09 9.24
N ARG A 274 -25.63 20.90 10.02
CA ARG A 274 -25.22 21.76 11.15
C ARG A 274 -24.43 22.96 10.64
N PHE A 275 -25.10 23.85 9.90
CA PHE A 275 -24.43 24.94 9.19
C PHE A 275 -23.69 25.93 10.09
N LYS A 276 -24.17 26.16 11.32
CA LYS A 276 -23.48 27.03 12.30
C LYS A 276 -22.10 26.48 12.66
N ASP A 277 -22.00 25.17 12.89
CA ASP A 277 -20.73 24.49 13.20
C ASP A 277 -19.81 24.51 11.98
N CYS A 278 -20.34 24.24 10.78
CA CYS A 278 -19.59 24.32 9.53
C CYS A 278 -18.94 25.71 9.33
N ILE A 279 -19.70 26.79 9.52
CA ILE A 279 -19.19 28.17 9.42
C ILE A 279 -18.10 28.43 10.45
N LYS A 280 -18.31 27.99 11.71
CA LYS A 280 -17.32 28.15 12.79
C LYS A 280 -15.99 27.48 12.42
N HIS A 281 -16.02 26.27 11.87
CA HIS A 281 -14.81 25.58 11.43
C HIS A 281 -14.19 26.20 10.18
N ALA A 282 -14.99 26.66 9.22
CA ALA A 282 -14.50 27.39 8.05
C ALA A 282 -13.78 28.71 8.41
N ASP A 283 -14.32 29.47 9.37
CA ASP A 283 -13.67 30.67 9.91
C ASP A 283 -12.36 30.32 10.65
N SER A 284 -12.32 29.18 11.35
CA SER A 284 -11.09 28.67 11.98
C SER A 284 -10.01 28.35 10.95
N ILE A 285 -10.38 27.71 9.83
CA ILE A 285 -9.47 27.40 8.71
C ILE A 285 -8.86 28.70 8.16
N LEU A 286 -9.66 29.73 7.90
CA LEU A 286 -9.16 31.03 7.39
C LEU A 286 -8.25 31.76 8.38
N LYS A 287 -8.45 31.57 9.69
CA LYS A 287 -7.58 32.14 10.72
C LYS A 287 -6.25 31.42 10.81
N LEU A 288 -6.25 30.10 10.66
CA LEU A 288 -5.03 29.28 10.66
C LEU A 288 -4.20 29.53 9.41
N GLU A 289 -4.85 29.57 8.25
CA GLU A 289 -4.21 29.70 6.94
C GLU A 289 -4.75 30.90 6.14
N PRO A 290 -4.43 32.13 6.57
CA PRO A 290 -4.99 33.34 5.98
C PRO A 290 -4.41 33.65 4.60
N SER A 291 -3.26 33.09 4.21
CA SER A 291 -2.59 33.34 2.92
C SER A 291 -2.56 32.11 2.00
N HIS A 292 -2.92 30.93 2.48
CA HIS A 292 -2.84 29.71 1.69
C HIS A 292 -4.03 29.57 0.74
N ARG A 293 -3.77 29.65 -0.58
CA ARG A 293 -4.81 29.70 -1.62
C ARG A 293 -5.79 28.53 -1.55
N GLU A 294 -5.29 27.29 -1.43
CA GLU A 294 -6.16 26.11 -1.43
C GLU A 294 -7.10 26.06 -0.21
N TYR A 295 -6.57 26.29 0.99
CA TYR A 295 -7.39 26.33 2.21
C TYR A 295 -8.34 27.53 2.24
N GLN A 296 -7.94 28.68 1.69
CA GLN A 296 -8.88 29.79 1.48
C GLN A 296 -10.03 29.39 0.57
N ASN A 297 -9.74 28.72 -0.56
CA ASN A 297 -10.78 28.31 -1.51
C ASN A 297 -11.73 27.29 -0.87
N GLN A 298 -11.19 26.30 -0.15
CA GLN A 298 -11.98 25.32 0.59
C GLN A 298 -12.87 26.00 1.64
N ALA A 299 -12.32 26.90 2.45
CA ALA A 299 -13.09 27.62 3.47
C ALA A 299 -14.13 28.58 2.86
N LYS A 300 -13.80 29.29 1.79
CA LYS A 300 -14.76 30.16 1.08
C LYS A 300 -15.89 29.36 0.46
N LEU A 301 -15.62 28.16 -0.08
CA LEU A 301 -16.65 27.25 -0.55
C LEU A 301 -17.59 26.84 0.59
N LEU A 302 -17.03 26.44 1.74
CA LEU A 302 -17.82 26.13 2.95
C LEU A 302 -18.63 27.34 3.43
N LEU A 303 -18.10 28.56 3.33
CA LEU A 303 -18.81 29.78 3.69
C LEU A 303 -19.86 30.21 2.66
N SER A 304 -19.72 29.87 1.38
CA SER A 304 -20.74 30.18 0.36
C SER A 304 -22.08 29.48 0.65
N ILE A 305 -22.03 28.39 1.40
CA ILE A 305 -23.19 27.66 1.92
C ILE A 305 -23.93 28.50 2.95
N ARG A 306 -23.23 29.31 3.76
CA ARG A 306 -23.87 30.26 4.69
C ARG A 306 -24.79 31.23 3.94
N THR A 307 -24.31 31.78 2.83
CA THR A 307 -25.10 32.73 2.03
C THR A 307 -26.30 32.04 1.40
N ALA A 308 -26.11 30.85 0.82
CA ALA A 308 -27.21 30.08 0.24
C ALA A 308 -28.23 29.63 1.31
N GLN A 309 -27.77 29.22 2.50
CA GLN A 309 -28.63 28.80 3.60
C GLN A 309 -29.47 29.96 4.15
N LYS A 310 -28.85 31.12 4.39
CA LYS A 310 -29.59 32.31 4.85
C LYS A 310 -30.72 32.67 3.90
N VAL A 311 -30.42 32.65 2.60
CA VAL A 311 -31.39 32.95 1.55
C VAL A 311 -32.51 31.90 1.53
N PHE A 312 -32.17 30.62 1.67
CA PHE A 312 -33.14 29.53 1.76
C PHE A 312 -34.02 29.60 3.01
N ASP A 313 -33.46 30.02 4.15
CA ASP A 313 -34.21 30.19 5.40
C ASP A 313 -35.22 31.35 5.32
N THR A 314 -34.88 32.43 4.60
CA THR A 314 -35.79 33.57 4.34
C THR A 314 -36.80 33.29 3.23
N ASP A 315 -36.39 32.59 2.18
CA ASP A 315 -37.24 32.22 1.04
C ASP A 315 -36.97 30.77 0.64
N ARG A 316 -37.80 29.87 1.17
CA ARG A 316 -37.72 28.42 0.88
C ARG A 316 -38.01 28.08 -0.58
N ARG A 317 -38.57 29.01 -1.36
CA ARG A 317 -38.85 28.83 -2.80
C ARG A 317 -37.71 29.37 -3.67
N HIS A 318 -36.66 29.97 -3.09
CA HIS A 318 -35.55 30.49 -3.86
C HIS A 318 -34.72 29.37 -4.51
N GLN A 319 -35.00 29.15 -5.80
CA GLN A 319 -34.45 28.04 -6.58
C GLN A 319 -32.92 28.02 -6.64
N ARG A 320 -32.28 29.18 -6.90
CA ARG A 320 -30.82 29.32 -6.93
C ARG A 320 -30.14 28.94 -5.61
N ALA A 321 -30.70 29.34 -4.48
CA ALA A 321 -30.14 29.00 -3.16
C ALA A 321 -30.19 27.48 -2.91
N ARG A 322 -31.33 26.86 -3.25
CA ARG A 322 -31.50 25.40 -3.17
C ARG A 322 -30.52 24.65 -4.08
N GLU A 323 -30.33 25.13 -5.31
CA GLU A 323 -29.38 24.54 -6.27
C GLU A 323 -27.93 24.67 -5.78
N ILE A 324 -27.54 25.81 -5.20
CA ILE A 324 -26.21 26.01 -4.62
C ILE A 324 -25.97 25.06 -3.45
N LEU A 325 -26.95 24.91 -2.54
CA LEU A 325 -26.85 23.99 -1.41
C LEU A 325 -26.74 22.53 -1.87
N GLN A 326 -27.58 22.10 -2.82
CA GLN A 326 -27.50 20.75 -3.39
C GLN A 326 -26.20 20.50 -4.14
N LYS A 327 -25.72 21.48 -4.92
CA LYS A 327 -24.46 21.39 -5.65
C LYS A 327 -23.26 21.32 -4.70
N ALA A 328 -23.26 22.13 -3.64
CA ALA A 328 -22.22 22.12 -2.62
C ALA A 328 -22.20 20.77 -1.85
N GLN A 329 -23.38 20.24 -1.48
CA GLN A 329 -23.49 18.90 -0.88
C GLN A 329 -23.03 17.80 -1.83
N ARG A 330 -23.39 17.85 -3.11
CA ARG A 330 -22.93 16.89 -4.13
C ARG A 330 -21.42 16.95 -4.30
N LEU A 331 -20.85 18.14 -4.54
CA LEU A 331 -19.40 18.31 -4.71
C LEU A 331 -18.61 17.87 -3.47
N LEU A 332 -19.16 18.10 -2.27
CA LEU A 332 -18.59 17.56 -1.04
C LEU A 332 -18.58 16.03 -1.05
N LYS A 333 -19.75 15.41 -1.27
CA LYS A 333 -19.88 13.96 -1.30
C LYS A 333 -18.96 13.36 -2.36
N THR A 334 -18.88 13.96 -3.54
CA THR A 334 -17.94 13.54 -4.61
C THR A 334 -16.47 13.72 -4.19
N SER A 335 -16.10 14.79 -3.48
CA SER A 335 -14.72 15.02 -3.03
C SER A 335 -14.25 14.05 -1.94
N GLN A 336 -15.19 13.55 -1.13
CA GLN A 336 -14.94 12.54 -0.10
C GLN A 336 -15.15 11.11 -0.59
N ARG A 337 -15.70 10.95 -1.81
CA ARG A 337 -16.08 9.65 -2.33
C ARG A 337 -14.83 8.80 -2.54
N LYS A 338 -14.90 7.58 -2.01
CA LYS A 338 -13.92 6.54 -2.28
C LYS A 338 -13.91 6.26 -3.79
N ASP A 339 -12.75 6.37 -4.42
CA ASP A 339 -12.60 6.00 -5.83
C ASP A 339 -12.54 4.47 -5.95
N TYR A 340 -13.67 3.82 -6.22
CA TYR A 340 -13.76 2.35 -6.28
C TYR A 340 -12.89 1.78 -7.41
N TYR A 341 -12.72 2.51 -8.52
CA TYR A 341 -11.83 2.12 -9.61
C TYR A 341 -10.38 2.15 -9.15
N LYS A 342 -10.00 3.19 -8.39
CA LYS A 342 -8.67 3.32 -7.80
C LYS A 342 -8.41 2.27 -6.71
N ILE A 343 -9.41 1.93 -5.90
CA ILE A 343 -9.30 0.89 -4.85
C ILE A 343 -8.98 -0.47 -5.46
N LEU A 344 -9.62 -0.83 -6.58
CA LEU A 344 -9.33 -2.07 -7.29
C LEU A 344 -8.14 -1.96 -8.25
N GLY A 345 -7.65 -0.75 -8.53
CA GLY A 345 -6.55 -0.51 -9.47
C GLY A 345 -6.93 -0.78 -10.92
N VAL A 346 -8.17 -0.47 -11.30
CA VAL A 346 -8.74 -0.71 -12.64
C VAL A 346 -9.16 0.60 -13.31
N SER A 347 -9.23 0.61 -14.64
CA SER A 347 -9.72 1.77 -15.40
C SER A 347 -11.22 1.98 -15.21
N ARG A 348 -11.72 3.21 -15.43
CA ARG A 348 -13.17 3.50 -15.52
C ARG A 348 -13.87 2.73 -16.63
N SER A 349 -13.13 2.35 -17.67
CA SER A 349 -13.60 1.52 -18.78
C SER A 349 -13.47 0.01 -18.52
N ALA A 350 -13.06 -0.40 -17.31
CA ALA A 350 -12.79 -1.81 -17.02
C ALA A 350 -14.04 -2.68 -17.12
N THR A 351 -13.87 -3.87 -17.65
CA THR A 351 -14.92 -4.89 -17.77
C THR A 351 -15.19 -5.55 -16.41
N LYS A 352 -16.37 -6.15 -16.25
CA LYS A 352 -16.72 -6.88 -15.02
C LYS A 352 -15.72 -8.01 -14.70
N GLN A 353 -15.14 -8.64 -15.71
CA GLN A 353 -14.13 -9.69 -15.55
C GLN A 353 -12.82 -9.14 -14.99
N GLU A 354 -12.37 -7.98 -15.49
CA GLU A 354 -11.17 -7.30 -14.97
C GLU A 354 -11.35 -6.86 -13.52
N ILE A 355 -12.53 -6.31 -13.20
CA ILE A 355 -12.92 -5.92 -11.83
C ILE A 355 -12.90 -7.14 -10.89
N ALA A 356 -13.49 -8.27 -11.30
CA ALA A 356 -13.48 -9.51 -10.52
C ALA A 356 -12.08 -10.12 -10.35
N SER A 357 -11.22 -10.00 -11.37
CA SER A 357 -9.82 -10.44 -11.31
C SER A 357 -9.01 -9.61 -10.33
N ALA A 358 -9.12 -8.29 -10.41
CA ALA A 358 -8.47 -7.34 -9.50
C ALA A 358 -8.91 -7.56 -8.05
N TYR A 359 -10.22 -7.73 -7.81
CA TYR A 359 -10.75 -8.08 -6.49
C TYR A 359 -10.13 -9.37 -5.94
N ARG A 360 -10.10 -10.47 -6.70
CA ARG A 360 -9.55 -11.75 -6.22
C ARG A 360 -8.09 -11.62 -5.79
N LYS A 361 -7.29 -10.87 -6.55
CA LYS A 361 -5.89 -10.58 -6.23
C LYS A 361 -5.75 -9.83 -4.91
N LEU A 362 -6.57 -8.79 -4.71
CA LEU A 362 -6.54 -7.97 -3.50
C LEU A 362 -7.16 -8.68 -2.29
N ALA A 363 -8.21 -9.48 -2.47
CA ALA A 363 -8.85 -10.25 -1.42
C ALA A 363 -7.89 -11.29 -0.83
N ARG A 364 -7.13 -11.98 -1.69
CA ARG A 364 -6.06 -12.89 -1.22
C ARG A 364 -4.96 -12.14 -0.47
N LYS A 365 -4.66 -10.89 -0.86
CA LYS A 365 -3.65 -10.05 -0.20
C LYS A 365 -4.11 -9.59 1.19
N TRP A 366 -5.31 -9.06 1.29
CA TRP A 366 -5.83 -8.40 2.49
C TRP A 366 -6.75 -9.28 3.34
N HIS A 367 -6.77 -10.59 3.11
CA HIS A 367 -7.56 -11.51 3.92
C HIS A 367 -7.16 -11.39 5.42
N PRO A 368 -8.10 -11.10 6.34
CA PRO A 368 -7.79 -10.85 7.75
C PRO A 368 -7.03 -11.98 8.44
N ASP A 369 -7.27 -13.24 8.06
CA ASP A 369 -6.56 -14.42 8.60
C ASP A 369 -5.05 -14.41 8.38
N ARG A 370 -4.55 -13.57 7.47
CA ARG A 370 -3.12 -13.45 7.19
C ARG A 370 -2.40 -12.47 8.13
N TYR A 371 -3.13 -11.82 9.04
CA TYR A 371 -2.62 -10.72 9.85
C TYR A 371 -3.08 -10.85 11.30
N GLU A 372 -2.28 -10.35 12.23
CA GLU A 372 -2.57 -10.31 13.66
C GLU A 372 -2.42 -8.89 14.22
N GLY A 373 -2.99 -8.63 15.40
CA GLY A 373 -2.86 -7.34 16.09
C GLY A 373 -3.39 -6.12 15.30
N GLU A 374 -2.63 -5.02 15.29
CA GLU A 374 -2.98 -3.79 14.57
C GLU A 374 -3.00 -3.98 13.04
N ASP A 375 -2.18 -4.90 12.52
CA ASP A 375 -2.17 -5.23 11.09
C ASP A 375 -3.44 -5.97 10.66
N LYS A 376 -4.05 -6.75 11.56
CA LYS A 376 -5.37 -7.37 11.31
C LYS A 376 -6.46 -6.32 11.12
N LYS A 377 -6.53 -5.31 11.99
CA LYS A 377 -7.48 -4.20 11.85
C LYS A 377 -7.28 -3.41 10.56
N LYS A 378 -6.04 -3.31 10.07
CA LYS A 378 -5.74 -2.69 8.78
C LYS A 378 -6.21 -3.59 7.62
N ALA A 379 -5.92 -4.88 7.68
CA ALA A 379 -6.36 -5.84 6.69
C ALA A 379 -7.89 -5.92 6.59
N GLU A 380 -8.60 -5.92 7.71
CA GLU A 380 -10.07 -5.86 7.77
C GLU A 380 -10.61 -4.60 7.08
N ARG A 381 -10.02 -3.43 7.34
CA ARG A 381 -10.39 -2.17 6.67
C ARG A 381 -10.17 -2.23 5.16
N GLU A 382 -9.02 -2.71 4.72
CA GLU A 382 -8.69 -2.85 3.30
C GLU A 382 -9.59 -3.89 2.60
N PHE A 383 -9.86 -5.01 3.27
CA PHE A 383 -10.74 -6.07 2.79
C PHE A 383 -12.17 -5.57 2.59
N LEU A 384 -12.66 -4.73 3.52
CA LEU A 384 -13.96 -4.08 3.39
C LEU A 384 -13.98 -3.14 2.16
N LEU A 385 -12.95 -2.30 2.00
CA LEU A 385 -12.86 -1.34 0.89
C LEU A 385 -12.90 -2.02 -0.48
N ILE A 386 -12.12 -3.08 -0.68
CA ILE A 386 -12.08 -3.81 -1.96
C ILE A 386 -13.38 -4.57 -2.21
N SER A 387 -14.06 -5.03 -1.16
CA SER A 387 -15.36 -5.71 -1.26
C SER A 387 -16.45 -4.73 -1.69
N SER A 388 -16.53 -3.56 -1.04
CA SER A 388 -17.44 -2.48 -1.44
C SER A 388 -17.18 -2.01 -2.87
N ALA A 389 -15.91 -1.89 -3.28
CA ALA A 389 -15.56 -1.50 -4.64
C ALA A 389 -16.01 -2.54 -5.68
N LYS A 390 -15.86 -3.84 -5.38
CA LYS A 390 -16.32 -4.91 -6.26
C LYS A 390 -17.84 -4.88 -6.40
N GLU A 391 -18.56 -4.76 -5.30
CA GLU A 391 -20.03 -4.70 -5.28
C GLU A 391 -20.54 -3.58 -6.18
N VAL A 392 -20.08 -2.34 -5.95
CA VAL A 392 -20.53 -1.17 -6.72
C VAL A 392 -20.17 -1.27 -8.20
N LEU A 393 -18.98 -1.76 -8.54
CA LEU A 393 -18.50 -1.74 -9.93
C LEU A 393 -18.96 -2.94 -10.78
N THR A 394 -19.47 -4.00 -10.15
CA THR A 394 -19.98 -5.19 -10.89
C THR A 394 -21.48 -5.15 -11.14
N ASP A 395 -22.24 -4.41 -10.32
CA ASP A 395 -23.64 -4.10 -10.54
C ASP A 395 -23.78 -2.89 -11.49
N ASP A 396 -24.55 -3.04 -12.58
CA ASP A 396 -24.64 -2.01 -13.62
C ASP A 396 -25.36 -0.75 -13.15
N GLU A 397 -26.36 -0.90 -12.28
CA GLU A 397 -27.13 0.22 -11.75
C GLU A 397 -26.31 1.00 -10.72
N MET A 398 -25.67 0.30 -9.79
CA MET A 398 -24.77 0.91 -8.82
C MET A 398 -23.59 1.58 -9.51
N ARG A 399 -22.97 0.93 -10.50
CA ARG A 399 -21.88 1.51 -11.27
C ARG A 399 -22.32 2.76 -12.03
N SER A 400 -23.50 2.74 -12.64
CA SER A 400 -24.05 3.90 -13.35
C SER A 400 -24.32 5.07 -12.37
N ARG A 401 -24.97 4.81 -11.23
CA ARG A 401 -25.18 5.83 -10.18
C ARG A 401 -23.86 6.38 -9.67
N TYR A 402 -22.89 5.50 -9.48
CA TYR A 402 -21.53 5.87 -9.13
C TYR A 402 -20.86 6.73 -10.21
N ASP A 403 -20.95 6.39 -11.48
CA ASP A 403 -20.36 7.18 -12.55
C ASP A 403 -21.06 8.54 -12.71
N ASN A 404 -22.34 8.63 -12.34
CA ASN A 404 -23.13 9.86 -12.31
C ASN A 404 -22.91 10.73 -11.05
N GLY A 405 -21.99 10.34 -10.16
CA GLY A 405 -21.60 11.15 -9.00
C GLY A 405 -22.31 10.81 -7.68
N GLU A 406 -23.14 9.77 -7.66
CA GLU A 406 -23.78 9.25 -6.44
C GLU A 406 -22.90 8.17 -5.78
N ASP A 407 -23.10 7.85 -4.50
CA ASP A 407 -22.47 6.69 -3.86
C ASP A 407 -23.57 5.69 -3.48
N PRO A 408 -23.69 4.55 -4.19
CA PRO A 408 -24.77 3.58 -3.97
C PRO A 408 -24.78 2.95 -2.57
N LEU A 409 -23.64 2.99 -1.87
CA LEU A 409 -23.48 2.43 -0.54
C LEU A 409 -23.63 3.50 0.58
N ASP A 410 -24.05 4.73 0.26
CA ASP A 410 -24.31 5.77 1.26
C ASP A 410 -25.55 5.41 2.12
N PRO A 411 -25.40 5.24 3.45
CA PRO A 411 -26.50 4.87 4.35
C PRO A 411 -27.69 5.84 4.33
N GLN A 412 -27.46 7.11 3.99
CA GLN A 412 -28.54 8.11 3.92
C GLN A 412 -29.47 7.93 2.70
N GLN A 413 -29.03 7.23 1.65
CA GLN A 413 -29.85 6.99 0.45
C GLN A 413 -30.59 5.65 0.47
N GLN A 414 -30.20 4.71 1.34
CA GLN A 414 -30.82 3.39 1.44
C GLN A 414 -32.22 3.39 2.10
N GLN A 415 -32.71 4.52 2.60
CA GLN A 415 -34.08 4.62 3.12
C GLN A 415 -35.18 4.64 2.04
N GLN A 416 -34.84 4.70 0.74
CA GLN A 416 -35.84 4.81 -0.33
C GLN A 416 -36.00 3.60 -1.25
N HIS A 417 -35.16 2.56 -1.18
CA HIS A 417 -35.29 1.37 -2.03
C HIS A 417 -35.16 0.08 -1.20
N GLN A 418 -36.25 -0.30 -0.53
CA GLN A 418 -36.41 -1.68 -0.05
C GLN A 418 -37.01 -2.53 -1.19
N GLY A 419 -36.14 -3.25 -1.90
CA GLY A 419 -36.51 -4.38 -2.76
C GLY A 419 -36.12 -5.70 -2.07
N PRO A 420 -36.96 -6.76 -2.03
CA PRO A 420 -36.77 -7.86 -1.08
C PRO A 420 -35.81 -8.99 -1.49
N PHE A 421 -35.03 -8.88 -2.58
CA PHE A 421 -34.23 -10.00 -3.09
C PHE A 421 -32.88 -9.58 -3.68
N GLY A 422 -31.79 -9.87 -2.96
CA GLY A 422 -30.42 -9.91 -3.50
C GLY A 422 -29.92 -11.36 -3.58
N PRO A 423 -29.07 -11.75 -4.55
CA PRO A 423 -28.78 -13.15 -4.88
C PRO A 423 -27.77 -13.86 -3.97
N PHE A 424 -27.26 -13.19 -2.92
CA PHE A 424 -26.43 -13.82 -1.89
C PHE A 424 -27.26 -13.97 -0.62
N GLY A 425 -27.77 -15.18 -0.39
CA GLY A 425 -28.35 -15.54 0.89
C GLY A 425 -27.33 -15.33 2.02
N GLY A 426 -27.70 -14.49 2.98
CA GLY A 426 -27.12 -14.52 4.32
C GLY A 426 -26.18 -13.40 4.76
N PHE A 427 -26.01 -12.29 4.04
CA PHE A 427 -25.25 -11.13 4.55
C PHE A 427 -25.92 -9.79 4.18
N SER A 428 -26.68 -9.21 5.12
CA SER A 428 -27.09 -7.80 5.05
C SER A 428 -26.03 -6.93 5.72
N PHE A 429 -25.27 -6.18 4.93
CA PHE A 429 -24.30 -5.18 5.44
C PHE A 429 -24.96 -3.92 6.02
N ALA A 430 -26.29 -3.80 5.94
CA ALA A 430 -27.07 -2.65 6.41
C ALA A 430 -27.00 -2.41 7.94
N ASN A 431 -26.48 -3.36 8.72
CA ASN A 431 -26.40 -3.26 10.18
C ASN A 431 -24.99 -3.04 10.75
N MET A 432 -23.96 -2.81 9.92
CA MET A 432 -22.58 -2.60 10.42
C MET A 432 -22.25 -1.13 10.62
N HIS A 433 -22.57 -0.59 11.81
CA HIS A 433 -21.93 0.63 12.30
C HIS A 433 -20.52 0.32 12.84
N PRO A 434 -19.51 1.20 12.67
CA PRO A 434 -18.12 0.93 13.08
C PRO A 434 -17.84 1.09 14.59
N PHE A 435 -18.88 1.11 15.44
CA PHE A 435 -18.74 1.42 16.88
C PHE A 435 -19.14 0.29 17.83
N ASP A 436 -19.47 -0.91 17.35
CA ASP A 436 -19.82 -2.00 18.25
C ASP A 436 -18.91 -3.22 18.08
N GLY A 437 -18.30 -3.63 19.20
CA GLY A 437 -17.23 -4.63 19.30
C GLY A 437 -17.74 -6.06 19.26
N GLY A 438 -18.32 -6.47 18.13
CA GLY A 438 -18.73 -7.86 17.89
C GLY A 438 -17.62 -8.70 17.25
N HIS A 439 -17.29 -9.85 17.87
CA HIS A 439 -16.45 -10.89 17.28
C HIS A 439 -17.15 -11.53 16.06
N PHE A 440 -16.41 -11.70 14.95
CA PHE A 440 -16.87 -12.42 13.75
C PHE A 440 -16.08 -13.72 13.56
N GLU A 441 -16.79 -14.82 13.38
CA GLU A 441 -16.25 -16.13 13.01
C GLU A 441 -16.68 -16.42 11.56
N PHE A 442 -15.71 -16.65 10.66
CA PHE A 442 -15.97 -16.92 9.25
C PHE A 442 -15.83 -18.42 8.97
N ARG A 443 -16.88 -19.02 8.40
CA ARG A 443 -16.85 -20.39 7.89
C ARG A 443 -17.24 -20.36 6.41
N PHE A 444 -16.36 -20.87 5.56
CA PHE A 444 -16.67 -21.12 4.16
C PHE A 444 -16.27 -22.56 3.80
N MET A 445 -17.23 -23.29 3.21
CA MET A 445 -17.04 -24.55 2.50
C MET A 445 -16.46 -24.30 1.11
#